data_AF-A0A7L9WK69-F1
#
_entry.id   AF-A0A7L9WK69-F1
#
_cell.length_a   1.000
_cell.length_b   1.000
_cell.length_c   1.000
_cell.angle_alpha   90.00
_cell.angle_beta   90.00
_cell.angle_gamma   90.00
#
_symmetry.space_group_name_H-M   'P 1'
#
loop_
_entity.id
_entity.type
_entity.pdbx_description
1 polymer ?
#
loop_
_entity_poly.entity_id
_entity_poly.type
_entity_poly.pdbx_seq_one_letter_code
_entity_poly.pdbx_strand_id
1 'polypeptide(L)'
;MTDDRKGGGVSTRAEADLDALFAQARTEAHGEQMALPEALSARILADADSVLAEQAAQTQVRRARQAPVRSGFWRQLLTSIGGTPALAGLAVATVAGIWVGIVPPAGLQAGLQTVMGTTGTDDLFDIYFVDSSDVFEFAQSEG
;
A
#
# COMPACT_ATOMS: atom_id res chain seq x y z
N MET A 1 14.77 34.15 19.26
CA MET A 1 15.26 33.42 20.46
C MET A 1 14.04 32.69 21.02
N THR A 2 13.61 31.59 20.43
CA THR A 2 14.02 30.24 20.84
C THR A 2 13.93 29.26 19.67
N ASP A 3 14.98 28.47 19.51
CA ASP A 3 15.25 27.51 18.44
C ASP A 3 14.74 26.12 18.88
N ASP A 4 13.72 25.62 18.20
CA ASP A 4 13.02 24.36 18.49
C ASP A 4 13.65 23.17 17.72
N ARG A 5 14.99 22.99 17.84
CA ARG A 5 15.76 21.97 17.10
C ARG A 5 16.03 20.67 17.88
N LYS A 6 15.25 20.32 18.92
CA LYS A 6 15.61 19.19 19.82
C LYS A 6 15.12 17.79 19.40
N GLY A 7 14.27 17.64 18.38
CA GLY A 7 13.69 16.33 18.04
C GLY A 7 14.49 15.41 17.11
N GLY A 8 15.31 15.97 16.20
CA GLY A 8 15.91 15.18 15.09
C GLY A 8 17.15 14.36 15.46
N GLY A 9 17.93 14.77 16.46
CA GLY A 9 19.20 14.13 16.81
C GLY A 9 19.09 12.84 17.63
N VAL A 10 17.94 12.61 18.28
CA VAL A 10 17.70 11.40 19.08
C VAL A 10 17.27 10.24 18.18
N SER A 11 16.41 10.51 17.20
CA SER A 11 15.96 9.49 16.23
C SER A 11 17.11 9.00 15.35
N THR A 12 17.96 9.90 14.85
CA THR A 12 19.12 9.51 14.03
C THR A 12 20.15 8.70 14.80
N ARG A 13 20.32 8.98 16.10
CA ARG A 13 21.17 8.19 16.98
C ARG A 13 20.55 6.82 17.26
N ALA A 14 19.25 6.76 17.52
CA ALA A 14 18.55 5.50 17.72
C ALA A 14 18.56 4.63 16.45
N GLU A 15 18.42 5.23 15.27
CA GLU A 15 18.57 4.54 13.97
C GLU A 15 19.99 4.00 13.80
N ALA A 16 21.03 4.79 14.12
CA ALA A 16 22.41 4.34 14.06
C ALA A 16 22.72 3.21 15.05
N ASP A 17 22.15 3.27 16.26
CA ASP A 17 22.29 2.23 17.28
C ASP A 17 21.59 0.92 16.82
N LEU A 18 20.41 1.02 16.19
CA LEU A 18 19.72 -0.13 15.60
C LEU A 18 20.51 -0.74 14.42
N ASP A 19 21.05 0.10 13.53
CA ASP A 19 21.89 -0.36 12.43
C ASP A 19 23.16 -1.06 12.92
N ALA A 20 23.74 -0.59 14.02
CA ALA A 20 24.89 -1.25 14.65
C ALA A 20 24.52 -2.63 15.21
N LEU A 21 23.35 -2.76 15.87
CA LEU A 21 22.85 -4.05 16.35
C LEU A 21 22.56 -5.01 15.19
N PHE A 22 21.98 -4.54 14.07
CA PHE A 22 21.74 -5.37 12.88
C PHE A 22 23.02 -5.75 12.15
N ALA A 23 24.04 -4.88 12.14
CA ALA A 23 25.36 -5.20 11.61
C ALA A 23 26.02 -6.30 12.45
N GLN A 24 25.99 -6.18 13.77
CA GLN A 24 26.50 -7.22 14.69
C GLN A 24 25.79 -8.56 14.46
N ALA A 25 24.45 -8.56 14.45
CA ALA A 25 23.65 -9.76 14.24
C ALA A 25 23.97 -10.44 12.90
N ARG A 26 24.19 -9.68 11.81
CA ARG A 26 24.63 -10.26 10.53
C ARG A 26 25.99 -10.93 10.66
N THR A 27 26.97 -10.28 11.27
CA THR A 27 28.31 -10.85 11.44
C THR A 27 28.30 -12.15 12.26
N GLU A 28 27.48 -12.22 13.30
CA GLU A 28 27.30 -13.41 14.14
C GLU A 28 26.52 -14.52 13.42
N ALA A 29 25.51 -14.17 12.63
CA ALA A 29 24.70 -15.11 11.85
C ALA A 29 25.47 -15.78 10.70
N HIS A 30 26.63 -15.24 10.29
CA HIS A 30 27.48 -15.85 9.27
C HIS A 30 28.39 -16.97 9.81
N GLY A 31 28.33 -17.28 11.12
CA GLY A 31 28.91 -18.51 11.67
C GLY A 31 28.14 -19.75 11.19
N GLU A 32 28.83 -20.86 10.99
CA GLU A 32 28.30 -22.15 10.50
C GLU A 32 27.03 -22.67 11.22
N GLN A 33 26.63 -22.06 12.35
CA GLN A 33 25.41 -22.38 13.09
C GLN A 33 24.09 -21.98 12.38
N MET A 34 24.10 -21.10 11.38
CA MET A 34 22.87 -20.69 10.64
C MET A 34 22.74 -21.37 9.27
N ALA A 35 23.47 -22.44 8.98
CA ALA A 35 23.17 -23.28 7.82
C ALA A 35 21.94 -24.15 8.15
N LEU A 36 20.86 -24.00 7.37
CA LEU A 36 19.66 -24.83 7.52
C LEU A 36 20.07 -26.31 7.43
N PRO A 37 19.79 -27.15 8.44
CA PRO A 37 20.16 -28.56 8.39
C PRO A 37 19.58 -29.22 7.14
N GLU A 38 20.38 -30.00 6.42
CA GLU A 38 19.96 -30.57 5.14
C GLU A 38 18.75 -31.52 5.26
N ALA A 39 18.61 -32.17 6.41
CA ALA A 39 17.42 -32.97 6.70
C ALA A 39 16.14 -32.11 6.82
N LEU A 40 16.26 -30.86 7.30
CA LEU A 40 15.14 -29.93 7.42
C LEU A 40 14.81 -29.30 6.07
N SER A 41 15.82 -28.91 5.28
CA SER A 41 15.62 -28.40 3.90
C SER A 41 14.88 -29.44 3.04
N ALA A 42 15.30 -30.70 3.07
CA ALA A 42 14.67 -31.78 2.33
C ALA A 42 13.21 -32.01 2.76
N ARG A 43 12.91 -31.89 4.05
CA ARG A 43 11.53 -31.98 4.57
C ARG A 43 10.67 -30.81 4.13
N ILE A 44 11.20 -29.59 4.18
CA ILE A 44 10.50 -28.39 3.71
C ILE A 44 10.16 -28.51 2.23
N LEU A 45 11.10 -28.99 1.41
CA LEU A 45 10.88 -29.19 -0.02
C LEU A 45 9.83 -30.28 -0.29
N ALA A 46 9.89 -31.40 0.43
CA ALA A 46 8.89 -32.47 0.30
C ALA A 46 7.48 -32.01 0.72
N ASP A 47 7.38 -31.22 1.78
CA ASP A 47 6.13 -30.62 2.24
C ASP A 47 5.60 -29.60 1.22
N ALA A 48 6.47 -28.73 0.69
CA ALA A 48 6.11 -27.77 -0.36
C ALA A 48 5.58 -28.47 -1.62
N ASP A 49 6.22 -29.55 -2.08
CA ASP A 49 5.76 -30.34 -3.22
C ASP A 49 4.37 -30.95 -2.97
N SER A 50 4.12 -31.43 -1.75
CA SER A 50 2.81 -31.99 -1.37
C SER A 50 1.71 -30.92 -1.42
N VAL A 51 1.98 -29.72 -0.88
CA VAL A 51 1.03 -28.60 -0.88
C VAL A 51 0.78 -28.10 -2.30
N LEU A 52 1.83 -28.01 -3.13
CA LEU A 52 1.70 -27.62 -4.53
C LEU A 52 0.86 -28.62 -5.33
N ALA A 53 1.06 -29.93 -5.11
CA ALA A 53 0.25 -30.97 -5.72
C ALA A 53 -1.23 -30.90 -5.30
N GLU A 54 -1.50 -30.67 -4.02
CA GLU A 54 -2.86 -30.48 -3.52
C GLU A 54 -3.54 -29.23 -4.10
N GLN A 55 -2.83 -28.11 -4.17
CA GLN A 55 -3.34 -26.88 -4.77
C GLN A 55 -3.64 -27.05 -6.27
N ALA A 56 -2.77 -27.76 -6.99
CA ALA A 56 -2.98 -28.11 -8.39
C ALA A 56 -4.23 -29.00 -8.57
N ALA A 57 -4.40 -30.01 -7.70
CA ALA A 57 -5.57 -30.87 -7.72
C ALA A 57 -6.86 -30.08 -7.42
N GLN A 58 -6.85 -29.20 -6.41
CA GLN A 58 -7.99 -28.36 -6.06
C GLN A 58 -8.36 -27.37 -7.16
N THR A 59 -7.37 -26.75 -7.82
CA THR A 59 -7.62 -25.87 -8.96
C THR A 59 -8.17 -26.63 -10.16
N GLN A 60 -7.69 -27.85 -10.42
CA GLN A 60 -8.22 -28.72 -11.47
C GLN A 60 -9.67 -29.15 -11.20
N VAL A 61 -10.01 -29.52 -9.96
CA VAL A 61 -11.38 -29.84 -9.54
C VAL A 61 -12.30 -28.61 -9.66
N ARG A 62 -11.84 -27.43 -9.25
CA ARG A 62 -12.59 -26.17 -9.41
C ARG A 62 -12.82 -25.83 -10.88
N ARG A 63 -11.84 -26.09 -11.76
CA ARG A 63 -11.93 -25.87 -13.21
C ARG A 63 -12.88 -26.86 -13.87
N ALA A 64 -12.86 -28.13 -13.47
CA ALA A 64 -13.77 -29.16 -13.97
C ALA A 64 -15.23 -28.90 -13.56
N ARG A 65 -15.46 -28.28 -12.39
CA ARG A 65 -16.80 -27.94 -11.90
C ARG A 65 -17.36 -26.65 -12.51
N GLN A 66 -16.51 -25.78 -13.04
CA GLN A 66 -16.95 -24.59 -13.78
C GLN A 66 -17.22 -25.00 -15.23
N ALA A 67 -18.49 -25.26 -15.57
CA ALA A 67 -18.93 -25.28 -16.96
C ALA A 67 -18.43 -23.99 -17.67
N PRO A 68 -18.11 -24.02 -18.97
CA PRO A 68 -17.59 -22.86 -19.69
C PRO A 68 -18.67 -21.77 -19.78
N VAL A 69 -18.82 -20.97 -18.72
CA VAL A 69 -19.56 -19.73 -18.75
C VAL A 69 -18.74 -18.81 -19.64
N ARG A 70 -19.29 -18.37 -20.78
CA ARG A 70 -18.64 -17.47 -21.73
C ARG A 70 -18.04 -16.31 -20.93
N SER A 71 -16.74 -16.37 -20.67
CA SER A 71 -16.08 -15.41 -19.80
C SER A 71 -16.05 -14.09 -20.55
N GLY A 72 -16.81 -13.10 -20.07
CA GLY A 72 -16.81 -11.77 -20.66
C GLY A 72 -15.39 -11.18 -20.72
N PHE A 73 -15.17 -10.25 -21.65
CA PHE A 73 -13.90 -9.56 -21.90
C PHE A 73 -13.15 -9.15 -20.61
N TRP A 74 -13.88 -8.63 -19.62
CA TRP A 74 -13.36 -8.24 -18.30
C TRP A 74 -12.70 -9.37 -17.52
N ARG A 75 -13.27 -10.58 -17.56
CA ARG A 75 -12.73 -11.75 -16.84
C ARG A 75 -11.47 -12.27 -17.52
N GLN A 76 -11.36 -12.11 -18.84
CA GLN A 76 -10.16 -12.42 -19.60
C GLN A 76 -9.04 -11.42 -19.31
N LEU A 77 -9.36 -10.12 -19.21
CA LEU A 77 -8.41 -9.09 -18.81
C LEU A 77 -7.87 -9.30 -17.38
N LEU A 78 -8.76 -9.64 -16.43
CA LEU A 78 -8.37 -9.96 -15.05
C LEU A 78 -7.52 -11.24 -14.96
N THR A 79 -7.78 -12.23 -15.83
CA THR A 79 -6.96 -13.45 -15.90
C THR A 79 -5.58 -13.14 -16.49
N SER A 80 -5.48 -12.25 -17.49
CA SER A 80 -4.19 -11.87 -18.09
C SER A 80 -3.32 -11.01 -17.17
N ILE A 81 -3.91 -10.27 -16.23
CA ILE A 81 -3.19 -9.41 -15.27
C ILE A 81 -2.66 -10.20 -14.06
N GLY A 82 -3.04 -11.48 -13.90
CA GLY A 82 -2.51 -12.36 -12.84
C GLY A 82 -3.58 -12.99 -11.94
N GLY A 83 -4.88 -12.79 -12.21
CA GLY A 83 -5.97 -13.44 -11.49
C GLY A 83 -6.29 -12.80 -10.13
N THR A 84 -6.72 -13.62 -9.17
CA THR A 84 -7.09 -13.19 -7.81
C THR A 84 -6.01 -12.41 -7.04
N PRO A 85 -4.69 -12.69 -7.14
CA PRO A 85 -3.69 -11.88 -6.43
C PRO A 85 -3.60 -10.44 -6.95
N ALA A 86 -3.77 -10.21 -8.26
CA ALA A 86 -3.81 -8.85 -8.80
C ALA A 86 -5.02 -8.05 -8.29
N LEU A 87 -6.17 -8.71 -8.18
CA LEU A 87 -7.39 -8.13 -7.62
C LEU A 87 -7.24 -7.82 -6.12
N ALA A 88 -6.59 -8.70 -5.36
CA ALA A 88 -6.28 -8.47 -3.95
C ALA A 88 -5.33 -7.27 -3.78
N GLY A 89 -4.28 -7.17 -4.60
CA GLY A 89 -3.38 -6.03 -4.61
C GLY A 89 -4.08 -4.71 -4.96
N LEU A 90 -4.97 -4.73 -5.96
CA LEU A 90 -5.79 -3.57 -6.32
C LEU A 90 -6.72 -3.15 -5.17
N ALA A 91 -7.36 -4.10 -4.49
CA ALA A 91 -8.22 -3.81 -3.34
C ALA A 91 -7.44 -3.23 -2.16
N VAL A 92 -6.23 -3.72 -1.88
CA VAL A 92 -5.37 -3.14 -0.85
C VAL A 92 -4.90 -1.74 -1.26
N ALA A 93 -4.57 -1.52 -2.54
CA ALA A 93 -4.18 -0.21 -3.05
C ALA A 93 -5.33 0.82 -2.96
N THR A 94 -6.58 0.42 -3.22
CA THR A 94 -7.72 1.33 -3.04
C THR A 94 -7.96 1.67 -1.58
N VAL A 95 -7.90 0.69 -0.67
CA VAL A 95 -8.01 0.92 0.77
C VAL A 95 -6.87 1.81 1.28
N ALA A 96 -5.65 1.60 0.80
CA ALA A 96 -4.49 2.44 1.12
C ALA A 96 -4.67 3.88 0.58
N GLY A 97 -5.18 4.04 -0.64
CA GLY A 97 -5.51 5.35 -1.20
C GLY A 97 -6.58 6.09 -0.40
N ILE A 98 -7.63 5.38 0.03
CA ILE A 98 -8.67 5.93 0.91
C ILE A 98 -8.08 6.33 2.27
N TRP A 99 -7.22 5.51 2.85
CA TRP A 99 -6.54 5.80 4.11
C TRP A 99 -5.68 7.08 4.03
N VAL A 100 -4.90 7.22 2.95
CA VAL A 100 -4.06 8.41 2.71
C VAL A 100 -4.92 9.66 2.41
N GLY A 101 -6.07 9.51 1.77
CA GLY A 101 -6.98 10.63 1.48
C GLY A 101 -7.71 11.19 2.70
N ILE A 102 -8.04 10.35 3.69
CA ILE A 102 -8.82 10.76 4.88
C ILE A 102 -7.94 11.49 5.91
N VAL A 103 -6.66 11.16 5.99
CA VAL A 103 -5.72 11.81 6.91
C VAL A 103 -4.79 12.68 6.07
N PRO A 104 -5.12 13.95 5.78
CA PRO A 104 -4.15 14.86 5.19
C PRO A 104 -2.99 14.95 6.19
N PRO A 105 -1.81 14.38 5.89
CA PRO A 105 -0.66 14.55 6.78
C PRO A 105 -0.38 16.05 6.83
N ALA A 106 -0.09 16.60 8.01
CA ALA A 106 0.16 18.04 8.21
C ALA A 106 1.18 18.63 7.20
N GLY A 107 2.04 17.80 6.61
CA GLY A 107 2.96 18.17 5.53
C GLY A 107 2.30 18.54 4.19
N LEU A 108 1.14 17.97 3.83
CA LEU A 108 0.41 18.34 2.61
C LEU A 108 -0.25 19.72 2.75
N GLN A 109 -0.76 20.04 3.94
CA GLN A 109 -1.32 21.36 4.25
C GLN A 109 -0.22 22.44 4.18
N ALA A 110 0.94 22.20 4.77
CA ALA A 110 2.07 23.15 4.71
C ALA A 110 2.62 23.35 3.27
N GLY A 111 2.68 22.28 2.47
CA GLY A 111 3.14 22.34 1.08
C GLY A 111 2.16 23.09 0.17
N LEU A 112 0.85 22.85 0.34
CA LEU A 112 -0.18 23.51 -0.46
C LEU A 112 -0.29 25.01 -0.12
N GLN A 113 -0.20 25.38 1.17
CA GLN A 113 -0.16 26.79 1.61
C GLN A 113 1.04 27.55 1.01
N THR A 114 2.19 26.87 0.88
CA THR A 114 3.40 27.46 0.28
C THR A 114 3.28 27.66 -1.24
N VAL A 115 2.60 26.75 -1.95
CA VAL A 115 2.42 26.83 -3.41
C VAL A 115 1.28 27.78 -3.80
N MET A 116 0.19 27.81 -3.01
CA MET A 116 -0.98 28.66 -3.28
C MET A 116 -0.91 30.05 -2.60
N GLY A 117 0.06 30.28 -1.71
CA GLY A 117 0.21 31.57 -1.03
C GLY A 117 -0.95 31.91 -0.08
N THR A 118 -1.73 30.91 0.32
CA THR A 118 -2.78 31.07 1.34
C THR A 118 -2.12 31.09 2.72
N THR A 119 -2.72 31.82 3.68
CA THR A 119 -2.15 32.00 5.03
C THR A 119 -2.97 31.29 6.11
N GLY A 120 -4.08 30.63 5.74
CA GLY A 120 -4.97 29.93 6.65
C GLY A 120 -5.63 28.70 6.01
N THR A 121 -6.00 27.72 6.84
CA THR A 121 -6.76 26.55 6.38
C THR A 121 -8.16 26.93 5.89
N ASP A 122 -8.74 28.01 6.43
CA ASP A 122 -10.07 28.49 6.05
C ASP A 122 -10.10 28.99 4.58
N ASP A 123 -9.03 29.65 4.11
CA ASP A 123 -8.91 30.11 2.71
C ASP A 123 -8.84 28.95 1.70
N LEU A 124 -8.35 27.77 2.10
CA LEU A 124 -8.30 26.59 1.22
C LEU A 124 -9.68 25.95 1.03
N PHE A 125 -10.55 26.03 2.05
CA PHE A 125 -11.92 25.53 1.93
C PHE A 125 -12.78 26.45 1.05
N ASP A 126 -12.57 27.76 1.09
CA ASP A 126 -13.27 28.73 0.22
C ASP A 126 -12.97 28.52 -1.28
N ILE A 127 -11.76 28.07 -1.65
CA ILE A 127 -11.40 27.76 -3.05
C ILE A 127 -12.18 26.55 -3.59
N TYR A 128 -12.50 25.57 -2.73
CA TYR A 128 -13.31 24.41 -3.13
C TYR A 128 -14.80 24.72 -3.26
N PHE A 129 -15.26 25.83 -2.68
CA PHE A 129 -16.64 26.31 -2.76
C PHE A 129 -16.86 27.40 -3.82
N VAL A 130 -15.85 27.69 -4.67
CA VAL A 130 -16.02 28.60 -5.80
C VAL A 130 -17.02 28.02 -6.81
N ASP A 131 -18.19 28.65 -6.78
CA ASP A 131 -19.30 28.65 -7.74
C ASP A 131 -20.03 27.32 -8.02
N SER A 132 -20.77 26.84 -7.03
CA SER A 132 -22.01 26.10 -7.31
C SER A 132 -23.27 26.93 -7.03
N SER A 133 -23.16 28.15 -6.51
CA SER A 133 -24.32 29.01 -6.21
C SER A 133 -24.63 30.04 -7.28
N ASP A 134 -23.66 30.54 -8.06
CA ASP A 134 -23.93 31.56 -9.09
C ASP A 134 -24.66 30.94 -10.29
N VAL A 135 -24.41 29.65 -10.58
CA VAL A 135 -25.18 28.89 -11.59
C VAL A 135 -26.68 28.79 -11.25
N PHE A 136 -27.05 28.65 -9.97
CA PHE A 136 -28.47 28.58 -9.58
C PHE A 136 -29.13 29.96 -9.53
N GLU A 137 -28.37 31.03 -9.28
CA GLU A 137 -28.88 32.41 -9.33
C GLU A 137 -29.09 32.88 -10.78
N PHE A 138 -28.16 32.57 -11.69
CA PHE A 138 -28.31 32.84 -13.12
C PHE A 138 -29.58 32.19 -13.70
N ALA A 139 -29.85 30.92 -13.32
CA ALA A 139 -31.03 30.19 -13.76
C ALA A 139 -32.37 30.73 -13.20
N GLN A 140 -32.35 31.46 -12.07
CA GLN A 140 -33.55 32.13 -11.54
C GLN A 140 -33.71 33.57 -12.06
N SER A 141 -32.63 34.21 -12.52
CA SER A 141 -32.70 35.58 -13.06
C SER A 141 -33.22 35.68 -14.49
N GLU A 142 -33.32 34.55 -15.22
CA GLU A 142 -33.89 34.47 -16.58
C GLU A 142 -35.37 34.02 -16.61
N GLY A 143 -36.09 34.15 -15.48
CA GLY A 143 -37.55 33.94 -15.38
C GLY A 143 -38.35 35.22 -15.34
#